data_AF-A0A2T0PZ75-F1
#
_entry.id   AF-A0A2T0PZ75-F1
#
_cell.length_a   1.000
_cell.length_b   1.000
_cell.length_c   1.000
_cell.angle_alpha   90.00
_cell.angle_beta   90.00
_cell.angle_gamma   90.00
#
_symmetry.space_group_name_H-M   'P 1'
#
loop_
_entity.id
_entity.type
_entity.pdbx_description
1 polymer ?
#
loop_
_entity_poly.entity_id
_entity_poly.type
_entity_poly.pdbx_seq_one_letter_code
_entity_poly.pdbx_strand_id
1 'polypeptide(L)'
;MPQSTHDPIRVSADISSVLPGQRICEHEQQVADLKAALASSAVINQAMGILMARSNCGSVQAFTLLTHASQRTNRKVRDVAGTIVRRYCTPTERFRPRAELT
;
A
#
# COMPACT_ATOMS: atom_id res chain seq x y z
N MET A 1 -35.85 -55.19 30.60
CA MET A 1 -36.77 -54.05 30.69
C MET A 1 -36.24 -52.97 29.75
N PRO A 2 -37.08 -52.43 28.83
CA PRO A 2 -36.67 -51.75 27.61
C PRO A 2 -36.92 -50.23 27.65
N GLN A 3 -36.65 -49.62 26.50
CA GLN A 3 -37.30 -48.44 25.89
C GLN A 3 -36.47 -47.16 25.89
N SER A 4 -36.00 -46.85 24.67
CA SER A 4 -35.67 -45.54 24.14
C SER A 4 -36.46 -44.41 24.78
N THR A 5 -35.77 -43.33 25.14
CA THR A 5 -36.38 -42.01 25.08
C THR A 5 -35.47 -41.16 24.21
N HIS A 6 -35.85 -41.09 22.95
CA HIS A 6 -35.34 -40.15 21.97
C HIS A 6 -35.71 -38.75 22.47
N ASP A 7 -34.75 -38.01 23.02
CA ASP A 7 -34.95 -36.59 23.28
C ASP A 7 -34.79 -35.84 21.95
N PRO A 8 -35.83 -35.13 21.48
CA PRO A 8 -35.88 -34.62 20.13
C PRO A 8 -34.92 -33.46 19.92
N ILE A 9 -34.31 -33.46 18.74
CA ILE A 9 -33.68 -32.29 18.13
C ILE A 9 -34.66 -31.11 18.23
N ARG A 10 -34.34 -30.11 19.07
CA ARG A 10 -34.93 -28.77 18.96
C ARG A 10 -34.03 -27.70 19.59
N VAL A 11 -33.06 -27.22 18.82
CA VAL A 11 -32.78 -25.77 18.77
C VAL A 11 -32.65 -25.40 17.29
N SER A 12 -33.80 -25.12 16.68
CA SER A 12 -33.83 -24.22 15.53
C SER A 12 -33.60 -22.81 16.06
N ALA A 13 -32.81 -22.05 15.30
CA ALA A 13 -32.43 -20.65 15.50
C ALA A 13 -31.25 -20.42 16.46
N ASP A 14 -30.05 -20.31 15.89
CA ASP A 14 -29.52 -18.95 15.82
C ASP A 14 -29.19 -18.66 14.35
N ILE A 15 -29.99 -17.78 13.78
CA ILE A 15 -29.72 -17.13 12.50
C ILE A 15 -28.33 -16.51 12.60
N SER A 16 -27.44 -16.82 11.64
CA SER A 16 -26.18 -16.09 11.47
C SER A 16 -26.39 -14.60 11.73
N SER A 17 -25.93 -14.12 12.88
CA SER A 17 -25.87 -12.69 13.18
C SER A 17 -24.69 -12.12 12.39
N VAL A 18 -24.87 -12.01 11.07
CA VAL A 18 -24.04 -11.15 10.24
C VAL A 18 -24.36 -9.73 10.69
N LEU A 19 -23.56 -9.22 11.62
CA LEU A 19 -23.65 -7.84 12.08
C LEU A 19 -23.37 -6.93 10.87
N PRO A 20 -24.28 -5.99 10.53
CA PRO A 20 -24.10 -5.08 9.40
C PRO A 20 -22.89 -4.13 9.53
N GLY A 21 -22.15 -4.19 10.63
CA GLY A 21 -20.90 -3.45 10.84
C GLY A 21 -19.65 -4.08 10.21
N GLN A 22 -19.62 -5.40 9.97
CA GLN A 22 -18.41 -6.05 9.44
C GLN A 22 -18.10 -5.64 7.99
N ARG A 23 -19.11 -5.31 7.19
CA ARG A 23 -18.91 -4.96 5.78
C ARG A 23 -18.33 -3.56 5.58
N ILE A 24 -18.63 -2.61 6.47
CA ILE A 24 -18.11 -1.23 6.34
C ILE A 24 -16.62 -1.20 6.68
N CYS A 25 -16.20 -1.88 7.75
CA CYS A 25 -14.79 -1.97 8.13
C CYS A 25 -13.94 -2.69 7.07
N GLU A 26 -14.49 -3.71 6.41
CA GLU A 26 -13.81 -4.42 5.33
C GLU A 26 -13.62 -3.52 4.09
N HIS A 27 -14.64 -2.73 3.72
CA HIS A 27 -14.50 -1.74 2.65
C HIS A 27 -13.54 -0.59 3.02
N GLU A 28 -13.58 -0.10 4.26
CA GLU A 28 -12.67 0.96 4.71
C GLU A 28 -11.21 0.48 4.77
N GLN A 29 -10.98 -0.76 5.21
CA GLN A 29 -9.66 -1.37 5.23
C GLN A 29 -9.14 -1.57 3.79
N GLN A 30 -9.97 -2.04 2.86
CA GLN A 30 -9.61 -2.16 1.45
C GLN A 30 -9.24 -0.80 0.84
N VAL A 31 -10.00 0.26 1.14
CA VAL A 31 -9.71 1.62 0.69
C VAL A 31 -8.40 2.14 1.29
N ALA A 32 -8.11 1.84 2.56
CA ALA A 32 -6.86 2.20 3.21
C ALA A 32 -5.66 1.46 2.59
N ASP A 33 -5.80 0.17 2.32
CA ASP A 33 -4.76 -0.65 1.70
C ASP A 33 -4.50 -0.23 0.25
N LEU A 34 -5.54 0.09 -0.52
CA LEU A 34 -5.44 0.67 -1.86
C LEU A 34 -4.74 2.03 -1.83
N LYS A 35 -5.13 2.93 -0.92
CA LYS A 35 -4.47 4.25 -0.76
C LYS A 35 -3.00 4.09 -0.38
N ALA A 36 -2.68 3.17 0.53
CA ALA A 36 -1.30 2.89 0.93
C ALA A 36 -0.49 2.31 -0.23
N ALA A 37 -1.08 1.41 -1.03
CA ALA A 37 -0.47 0.86 -2.23
C ALA A 37 -0.19 1.97 -3.26
N LEU A 38 -1.18 2.81 -3.56
CA LEU A 38 -1.04 3.94 -4.50
C LEU A 38 0.02 4.95 -4.05
N ALA A 39 0.02 5.34 -2.78
CA ALA A 39 1.03 6.25 -2.22
C ALA A 39 2.44 5.66 -2.33
N SER A 40 2.58 4.35 -2.08
CA SER A 40 3.86 3.66 -2.24
C SER A 40 4.30 3.60 -3.71
N SER A 41 3.37 3.36 -4.64
CA SER A 41 3.63 3.36 -6.07
C SER A 41 4.11 4.71 -6.58
N ALA A 42 3.54 5.83 -6.09
CA ALA A 42 3.97 7.17 -6.49
C ALA A 42 5.44 7.45 -6.14
N VAL A 43 5.85 7.14 -4.91
CA VAL A 43 7.24 7.34 -4.46
C VAL A 43 8.22 6.42 -5.20
N ILE A 44 7.80 5.17 -5.47
CA ILE A 44 8.60 4.22 -6.25
C ILE A 44 8.80 4.74 -7.68
N ASN A 45 7.74 5.21 -8.34
CA ASN A 45 7.82 5.77 -9.69
C ASN A 45 8.72 7.01 -9.76
N GLN A 46 8.66 7.90 -8.76
CA GLN A 46 9.55 9.06 -8.68
C GLN A 46 11.02 8.66 -8.51
N ALA A 47 11.30 7.67 -7.66
CA ALA A 47 12.65 7.12 -7.50
C ALA A 47 13.15 6.47 -8.79
N MET A 48 12.30 5.73 -9.50
CA MET A 48 12.65 5.15 -10.80
C MET A 48 13.00 6.24 -11.82
N GLY A 49 12.23 7.32 -11.91
CA GLY A 49 12.54 8.44 -12.81
C GLY A 49 13.92 9.06 -12.54
N ILE A 50 14.28 9.23 -11.26
CA ILE A 50 15.61 9.70 -10.86
C ILE A 50 16.71 8.71 -11.30
N LEU A 51 16.50 7.41 -11.11
CA LEU A 51 17.48 6.39 -11.52
C LEU A 51 17.62 6.30 -13.04
N MET A 52 16.52 6.38 -13.78
CA MET A 52 16.55 6.39 -15.25
C MET A 52 17.38 7.56 -15.77
N ALA A 53 17.16 8.77 -15.24
CA ALA A 53 17.90 9.96 -15.62
C ALA A 53 19.39 9.90 -15.28
N ARG A 54 19.75 9.28 -14.13
CA ARG A 54 21.14 9.25 -13.65
C ARG A 54 21.96 8.09 -14.22
N SER A 55 21.33 6.94 -14.41
CA SER A 55 22.00 5.71 -14.86
C SER A 55 21.80 5.44 -16.35
N ASN A 56 21.12 6.35 -17.07
CA ASN A 56 20.76 6.24 -18.48
C ASN A 56 20.13 4.88 -18.82
N CYS A 57 19.19 4.44 -17.97
CA CYS A 57 18.56 3.13 -18.06
C CYS A 57 17.05 3.22 -18.27
N GLY A 58 16.47 2.15 -18.80
CA GLY A 58 15.01 2.01 -18.96
C GLY A 58 14.29 1.71 -17.64
N SER A 59 12.97 1.80 -17.65
CA SER A 59 12.11 1.59 -16.48
C SER A 59 12.31 0.23 -15.81
N VAL A 60 12.41 -0.85 -16.60
CA VAL A 60 12.64 -2.21 -16.11
C VAL A 60 13.94 -2.29 -15.31
N GLN A 61 15.03 -1.77 -15.88
CA GLN A 61 16.33 -1.80 -15.22
C GLN A 61 16.36 -0.92 -13.97
N ALA A 62 15.68 0.24 -13.98
CA ALA A 62 15.53 1.08 -12.80
C ALA A 62 14.79 0.36 -11.66
N PHE A 63 13.71 -0.37 -11.98
CA PHE A 63 12.99 -1.18 -10.99
C PHE A 63 13.84 -2.33 -10.45
N THR A 64 14.61 -3.00 -11.31
CA THR A 64 15.56 -4.05 -10.90
C THR A 64 16.62 -3.48 -9.95
N LEU A 65 17.19 -2.31 -10.24
CA LEU A 65 18.17 -1.65 -9.36
C LEU A 65 17.56 -1.32 -7.98
N LEU A 66 16.32 -0.84 -7.97
CA LEU A 66 15.57 -0.54 -6.75
C LEU A 66 15.33 -1.80 -5.90
N THR A 67 14.95 -2.89 -6.57
CA THR A 67 14.71 -4.21 -5.95
C THR A 67 16.00 -4.81 -5.39
N HIS A 68 17.10 -4.74 -6.15
CA HIS A 68 18.41 -5.20 -5.68
C HIS A 68 18.89 -4.39 -4.48
N ALA A 69 18.69 -3.07 -4.48
CA ALA A 69 19.00 -2.22 -3.32
C ALA A 69 18.14 -2.57 -2.10
N SER A 70 16.85 -2.88 -2.30
CA SER A 70 15.94 -3.34 -1.25
C SER A 70 16.40 -4.67 -0.64
N GLN A 71 16.73 -5.66 -1.47
CA GLN A 71 17.24 -6.96 -1.01
C GLN A 71 18.55 -6.81 -0.23
N ARG A 72 19.51 -6.06 -0.77
CA ARG A 72 20.82 -5.84 -0.12
C ARG A 72 20.72 -5.10 1.21
N THR A 73 19.67 -4.29 1.40
CA THR A 73 19.46 -3.53 2.64
C THR A 73 18.41 -4.14 3.56
N ASN A 74 17.79 -5.26 3.16
CA ASN A 74 16.66 -5.89 3.84
C ASN A 74 15.56 -4.89 4.26
N ARG A 75 15.22 -3.95 3.37
CA ARG A 75 14.22 -2.90 3.60
C ARG A 75 13.16 -2.95 2.51
N LYS A 76 11.93 -2.54 2.83
CA LYS A 76 10.85 -2.47 1.83
C LYS A 76 11.25 -1.52 0.69
N VAL A 77 10.91 -1.89 -0.54
CA VAL A 77 11.23 -1.11 -1.76
C VAL A 77 10.80 0.35 -1.64
N ARG A 78 9.60 0.61 -1.08
CA ARG A 78 9.08 1.96 -0.84
C ARG A 78 9.96 2.82 0.07
N ASP A 79 10.64 2.21 1.06
CA ASP A 79 11.48 2.93 2.01
C ASP A 79 12.84 3.29 1.38
N VAL A 80 13.35 2.39 0.55
CA VAL A 80 14.54 2.63 -0.28
C VAL A 80 14.25 3.73 -1.30
N ALA A 81 13.11 3.65 -1.99
CA ALA A 81 12.64 4.67 -2.92
C ALA A 81 12.54 6.05 -2.24
N GLY A 82 11.90 6.12 -1.07
CA GLY A 82 11.79 7.37 -0.31
C GLY A 82 13.15 7.93 0.11
N THR A 83 14.15 7.08 0.33
CA THR A 83 15.53 7.50 0.62
C THR A 83 16.21 8.12 -0.61
N ILE A 84 15.99 7.55 -1.79
CA ILE A 84 16.48 8.08 -3.07
C ILE A 84 15.81 9.42 -3.37
N VAL A 85 14.48 9.49 -3.26
CA VAL A 85 13.73 10.73 -3.50
C VAL A 85 14.20 11.83 -2.56
N ARG A 86 14.28 11.60 -1.25
CA ARG A 86 14.78 12.62 -0.30
C ARG A 86 16.21 13.10 -0.61
N ARG A 87 17.04 12.23 -1.19
CA ARG A 87 18.44 12.57 -1.52
C ARG A 87 18.55 13.46 -2.76
N TYR A 88 17.67 13.27 -3.75
CA TYR A 88 17.81 13.89 -5.07
C TYR A 88 16.70 14.88 -5.41
N CYS A 89 15.57 14.78 -4.73
CA CYS A 89 14.47 15.72 -4.77
C CYS A 89 14.47 16.44 -3.42
N THR A 90 15.18 17.57 -3.36
CA THR A 90 14.94 18.55 -2.29
C THR A 90 13.51 19.06 -2.44
N PRO A 91 12.72 19.19 -1.36
CA PRO A 91 11.46 19.91 -1.44
C PRO A 91 11.77 21.29 -2.01
N THR A 92 11.26 21.59 -3.21
CA THR A 92 11.39 22.91 -3.80
C THR A 92 10.56 23.87 -2.96
N GLU A 93 11.13 24.37 -1.86
CA GLU A 93 10.59 25.55 -1.21
C GLU A 93 10.64 26.70 -2.22
N ARG A 94 9.48 27.30 -2.46
CA ARG A 94 9.26 28.51 -3.28
C ARG A 94 9.33 28.28 -4.80
N PHE A 95 8.29 27.62 -5.35
CA PHE A 95 7.77 28.10 -6.63
C PHE A 95 7.20 29.51 -6.40
N ARG A 96 8.03 30.54 -6.62
CA ARG A 96 7.60 31.93 -6.54
C ARG A 96 7.10 32.36 -7.92
N PRO A 97 5.78 32.51 -8.15
CA PRO A 97 5.27 32.89 -9.45
C PRO A 97 5.85 34.26 -9.82
N ARG A 98 6.33 34.39 -11.06
CA ARG A 98 7.05 35.56 -11.61
C ARG A 98 6.19 36.85 -11.71
N ALA A 99 5.04 36.89 -11.04
CA ALA A 99 4.03 37.94 -11.15
C ALA A 99 4.18 39.09 -10.11
N GLU A 100 5.21 39.09 -9.25
CA GLU A 100 5.40 40.14 -8.22
C GLU A 100 6.51 41.15 -8.56
N LEU A 101 6.76 41.47 -9.84
CA LEU A 101 7.85 42.37 -10.26
C LEU A 101 7.42 43.68 -10.95
N THR A 102 6.20 44.18 -10.74
CA THR A 102 5.75 45.47 -11.30
C THR A 102 4.75 46.14 -10.37
#